data_AF-A0A8H5K2C9-F1
#
_entry.id   AF-A0A8H5K2C9-F1
#
_cell.length_a   1.000
_cell.length_b   1.000
_cell.length_c   1.000
_cell.angle_alpha   90.00
_cell.angle_beta   90.00
_cell.angle_gamma   90.00
#
_symmetry.space_group_name_H-M   'P 1'
#
loop_
_entity.id
_entity.type
_entity.pdbx_description
1 polymer ?
#
loop_
_entity_poly.entity_id
_entity_poly.type
_entity_poly.pdbx_seq_one_letter_code
_entity_poly.pdbx_strand_id
1 'polypeptide(L)'
;MSNTTGTPATWVVVGASRGIGLEYVKQLLQAGHTVIAAARNPGASGLSSYDNFKFHMETNVIGPIICAQKLVNLSPDNPPSKLIFISSDSGSTTNFLAHEDGFAAYSASKAALNQMLRHMAEELKRRGGKWAEICVLALHPGEVHTDMNSGEVGSWDVGTLLEPDESVSGMLRVISEKNHNDTGTFWCWDGRVPNVKEDLLKVLGQKNHIGSDDIIPFFRVFI
;
A
#
# COMPACT_ATOMS: atom_id res chain seq x y z
N MET A 1 44.29 11.38 -28.07
CA MET A 1 43.43 11.38 -26.87
C MET A 1 43.36 9.94 -26.39
N SER A 2 43.95 9.66 -25.22
CA SER A 2 44.14 8.33 -24.68
C SER A 2 42.82 7.72 -24.22
N ASN A 3 42.36 6.67 -24.89
CA ASN A 3 41.29 5.81 -24.37
C ASN A 3 41.84 5.06 -23.16
N THR A 4 41.45 5.48 -21.96
CA THR A 4 41.60 4.67 -20.74
C THR A 4 40.65 3.48 -20.84
N THR A 5 41.09 2.41 -21.48
CA THR A 5 40.39 1.12 -21.43
C THR A 5 40.64 0.53 -20.06
N GLY A 6 39.75 0.85 -19.11
CA GLY A 6 39.66 0.10 -17.86
C GLY A 6 39.45 -1.38 -18.16
N THR A 7 39.91 -2.25 -17.26
CA THR A 7 39.75 -3.70 -17.37
C THR A 7 38.29 -4.06 -17.71
N PRO A 8 38.04 -5.00 -18.64
CA PRO A 8 36.70 -5.46 -18.94
C PRO A 8 35.94 -5.84 -17.66
N ALA A 9 34.69 -5.39 -17.56
CA ALA A 9 33.85 -5.53 -16.37
C ALA A 9 32.41 -5.85 -16.81
N THR A 10 31.62 -6.40 -15.89
CA THR A 10 30.21 -6.73 -16.12
C THR A 10 29.30 -5.68 -15.49
N TRP A 11 28.41 -5.10 -16.27
CA TRP A 11 27.49 -4.04 -15.86
C TRP A 11 26.03 -4.51 -15.96
N VAL A 12 25.19 -4.14 -14.99
CA VAL A 12 23.74 -4.37 -15.04
C VAL A 12 23.05 -3.04 -15.33
N VAL A 13 22.26 -2.98 -16.40
CA VAL A 13 21.54 -1.77 -16.81
C VAL A 13 20.04 -2.03 -16.84
N VAL A 14 19.29 -1.40 -15.94
CA VAL A 14 17.82 -1.54 -15.81
C VAL A 14 17.11 -0.49 -16.66
N GLY A 15 16.00 -0.87 -17.30
CA GLY A 15 15.26 0.02 -18.21
C GLY A 15 15.93 0.16 -19.58
N ALA A 16 16.77 -0.81 -19.97
CA ALA A 16 17.61 -0.77 -21.17
C ALA A 16 16.85 -0.77 -22.52
N SER A 17 15.51 -0.86 -22.50
CA SER A 17 14.68 -0.96 -23.71
C SER A 17 14.69 0.29 -24.62
N ARG A 18 14.94 1.49 -24.08
CA ARG A 18 14.90 2.76 -24.84
C ARG A 18 15.55 3.92 -24.07
N GLY A 19 15.75 5.04 -24.76
CA GLY A 19 16.23 6.28 -24.17
C GLY A 19 17.61 6.12 -23.52
N ILE A 20 17.78 6.69 -22.34
CA ILE A 20 19.07 6.78 -21.63
C ILE A 20 19.63 5.38 -21.28
N GLY A 21 18.78 4.44 -20.86
CA GLY A 21 19.23 3.08 -20.53
C GLY A 21 19.79 2.32 -21.74
N LEU A 22 19.19 2.52 -22.92
CA LEU A 22 19.70 1.93 -24.17
C LEU A 22 21.03 2.56 -24.59
N GLU A 23 21.20 3.86 -24.36
CA GLU A 23 22.43 4.58 -24.69
C GLU A 23 23.60 4.13 -23.79
N TYR A 24 23.37 3.92 -22.49
CA TYR A 24 24.38 3.33 -21.59
C TYR A 24 24.84 1.94 -22.04
N VAL A 25 23.91 1.07 -22.47
CA VAL A 25 24.26 -0.27 -22.98
C VAL A 25 25.16 -0.16 -24.20
N LYS A 26 24.85 0.73 -25.16
CA LYS A 26 25.65 0.90 -26.38
C LYS A 26 27.07 1.36 -26.07
N GLN A 27 27.23 2.37 -25.21
CA GLN A 27 28.54 2.92 -24.88
C GLN A 27 29.39 1.94 -24.05
N LEU A 28 28.78 1.22 -23.10
CA LEU A 28 29.47 0.21 -22.31
C LEU A 28 29.94 -0.98 -23.18
N LEU A 29 29.11 -1.42 -24.14
CA LEU A 29 29.52 -2.44 -25.11
C LEU A 29 30.64 -1.95 -26.04
N GLN A 30 30.57 -0.72 -26.54
CA GLN A 30 31.63 -0.12 -27.36
C GLN A 30 32.97 0.02 -26.60
N ALA A 31 32.91 0.24 -25.29
CA ALA A 31 34.08 0.29 -24.42
C ALA A 31 34.65 -1.12 -24.08
N GLY A 32 34.05 -2.20 -24.59
CA GLY A 32 34.54 -3.57 -24.39
C GLY A 32 34.07 -4.23 -23.10
N HIS A 33 33.03 -3.69 -22.45
CA HIS A 33 32.43 -4.29 -21.25
C HIS A 33 31.35 -5.32 -21.62
N THR A 34 31.06 -6.23 -20.69
CA THR A 34 29.90 -7.13 -20.77
C THR A 34 28.71 -6.44 -20.09
N VAL A 35 27.53 -6.43 -20.73
CA VAL A 35 26.36 -5.73 -20.18
C VAL A 35 25.18 -6.69 -20.08
N ILE A 36 24.63 -6.85 -18.88
CA ILE A 36 23.36 -7.52 -18.60
C ILE A 36 22.26 -6.45 -18.64
N ALA A 37 21.61 -6.34 -19.79
CA ALA A 37 20.55 -5.36 -20.03
C ALA A 37 19.19 -5.90 -19.55
N ALA A 38 18.69 -5.37 -18.44
CA ALA A 38 17.37 -5.68 -17.92
C ALA A 38 16.33 -4.74 -18.56
N ALA A 39 15.56 -5.29 -19.50
CA ALA A 39 14.45 -4.62 -20.16
C ALA A 39 13.15 -5.40 -19.88
N ARG A 40 12.01 -4.72 -19.88
CA ARG A 40 10.71 -5.40 -19.78
C ARG A 40 10.50 -6.26 -21.02
N ASN A 41 10.40 -7.56 -20.83
CA ASN A 41 9.90 -8.47 -21.83
C ASN A 41 8.36 -8.46 -21.76
N PRO A 42 7.63 -8.05 -22.80
CA PRO A 42 6.16 -8.10 -22.79
C PRO A 42 5.60 -9.52 -22.68
N GLY A 43 6.44 -10.58 -22.71
CA GLY A 43 6.03 -11.98 -22.58
C GLY A 43 6.64 -12.79 -21.43
N ALA A 44 7.25 -12.18 -20.41
CA ALA A 44 7.80 -12.95 -19.28
C ALA A 44 6.92 -12.87 -18.02
N SER A 45 6.46 -14.01 -17.55
CA SER A 45 5.84 -14.22 -16.24
C SER A 45 6.93 -14.32 -15.15
N GLY A 46 7.00 -13.30 -14.30
CA GLY A 46 7.95 -13.18 -13.19
C GLY A 46 8.47 -11.74 -13.10
N LEU A 47 8.21 -11.06 -11.97
CA LEU A 47 8.05 -9.59 -11.86
C LEU A 47 6.86 -9.12 -12.70
N SER A 48 5.82 -8.64 -12.02
CA SER A 48 4.52 -8.30 -12.60
C SER A 48 4.64 -7.62 -13.96
N SER A 49 3.91 -8.12 -14.95
CA SER A 49 3.85 -7.49 -16.27
C SER A 49 3.50 -6.02 -16.11
N TYR A 50 3.93 -5.18 -17.06
CA TYR A 50 3.57 -3.76 -17.01
C TYR A 50 2.06 -3.57 -16.85
N ASP A 51 1.27 -4.40 -17.54
CA ASP A 51 -0.19 -4.32 -17.49
C ASP A 51 -0.74 -4.73 -16.13
N ASN A 52 -0.19 -5.78 -15.49
CA ASN A 52 -0.60 -6.18 -14.14
C ASN A 52 -0.22 -5.10 -13.10
N PHE A 53 1.00 -4.56 -13.18
CA PHE A 53 1.42 -3.48 -12.27
C PHE A 53 0.58 -2.20 -12.48
N LYS A 54 0.35 -1.82 -13.73
CA LYS A 54 -0.51 -0.70 -14.10
C LYS A 54 -1.93 -0.91 -13.56
N PHE A 55 -2.51 -2.10 -13.75
CA PHE A 55 -3.84 -2.44 -13.25
C PHE A 55 -3.95 -2.28 -11.72
N HIS A 56 -2.97 -2.78 -10.95
CA HIS A 56 -2.96 -2.60 -9.50
C HIS A 56 -2.83 -1.13 -9.10
N MET A 57 -1.98 -0.35 -9.76
CA MET A 57 -1.84 1.09 -9.47
C MET A 57 -3.10 1.88 -9.81
N GLU A 58 -3.73 1.60 -10.95
CA GLU A 58 -4.97 2.26 -11.38
C GLU A 58 -6.12 1.95 -10.43
N THR A 59 -6.29 0.66 -10.08
CA THR A 59 -7.40 0.16 -9.25
C THR A 59 -7.23 0.51 -7.77
N ASN A 60 -6.04 0.28 -7.20
CA ASN A 60 -5.84 0.39 -5.76
C ASN A 60 -5.37 1.78 -5.32
N VAL A 61 -4.87 2.64 -6.23
CA VAL A 61 -4.23 3.90 -5.85
C VAL A 61 -4.88 5.08 -6.54
N ILE A 62 -4.80 5.13 -7.88
CA ILE A 62 -5.18 6.32 -8.65
C ILE A 62 -6.68 6.59 -8.52
N GLY A 63 -7.52 5.58 -8.77
CA GLY A 63 -8.98 5.69 -8.64
C GLY A 63 -9.42 6.15 -7.24
N PRO A 64 -9.03 5.43 -6.18
CA PRO A 64 -9.38 5.78 -4.81
C PRO A 64 -8.94 7.19 -4.38
N ILE A 65 -7.69 7.58 -4.68
CA ILE A 65 -7.18 8.90 -4.27
C ILE A 65 -7.89 10.03 -5.02
N ILE A 66 -8.14 9.89 -6.33
CA ILE A 66 -8.89 10.89 -7.09
C ILE A 66 -10.34 11.00 -6.59
N CYS A 67 -10.99 9.87 -6.28
CA CYS A 67 -12.33 9.84 -5.70
C CYS A 67 -12.37 10.64 -4.40
N ALA A 68 -11.46 10.33 -3.46
CA ALA A 68 -11.36 11.01 -2.17
C ALA A 68 -11.12 12.51 -2.31
N GLN A 69 -10.20 12.92 -3.19
CA GLN A 69 -9.93 14.34 -3.47
C GLN A 69 -11.18 15.08 -3.96
N LYS A 70 -12.00 14.45 -4.82
CA LYS A 70 -13.25 15.04 -5.28
C LYS A 70 -14.29 15.12 -4.17
N LEU A 71 -14.45 14.07 -3.37
CA LEU A 71 -15.42 14.01 -2.27
C LEU A 71 -15.15 15.06 -1.19
N VAL A 72 -13.88 15.28 -0.84
CA VAL A 72 -13.46 16.34 0.08
C VAL A 72 -13.91 17.73 -0.36
N ASN A 73 -14.02 17.94 -1.68
CA ASN A 73 -14.37 19.23 -2.26
C ASN A 73 -15.83 19.30 -2.74
N LEU A 74 -16.58 18.20 -2.70
CA LEU A 74 -17.94 18.13 -3.23
C LEU A 74 -18.93 18.98 -2.42
N SER A 75 -18.77 18.98 -1.09
CA SER A 75 -19.52 19.85 -0.18
C SER A 75 -18.53 20.64 0.67
N PRO A 76 -18.08 21.82 0.20
CA PRO A 76 -17.15 22.66 0.95
C PRO A 76 -17.70 23.09 2.30
N ASP A 77 -19.02 23.10 2.47
CA ASP A 77 -19.66 23.42 3.73
C ASP A 77 -19.67 22.26 4.72
N ASN A 78 -19.79 21.03 4.22
CA ASN A 78 -19.89 19.82 5.01
C ASN A 78 -19.04 18.70 4.40
N PRO A 79 -17.69 18.78 4.49
CA PRO A 79 -16.82 17.72 4.01
C PRO A 79 -17.04 16.43 4.82
N PRO A 80 -16.64 15.26 4.28
CA PRO A 80 -16.76 14.00 5.01
C PRO A 80 -15.95 14.04 6.30
N SER A 81 -16.51 13.54 7.41
CA SER A 81 -15.77 13.45 8.68
C SER A 81 -14.66 12.41 8.65
N LYS A 82 -14.78 11.39 7.77
CA LYS A 82 -13.84 10.27 7.67
C LYS A 82 -13.66 9.84 6.21
N LEU A 83 -12.43 9.50 5.85
CA LEU A 83 -12.06 8.84 4.59
C LEU A 83 -11.34 7.53 4.94
N ILE A 84 -11.96 6.41 4.59
CA ILE A 84 -11.45 5.08 4.94
C ILE A 84 -11.06 4.35 3.65
N PHE A 85 -9.80 3.95 3.58
CA PHE A 85 -9.23 3.25 2.44
C PHE A 85 -8.90 1.81 2.80
N ILE A 86 -9.37 0.83 2.01
CA ILE A 86 -9.02 -0.57 2.24
C ILE A 86 -7.61 -0.88 1.70
N SER A 87 -6.67 -1.14 2.61
CA SER A 87 -5.27 -1.48 2.36
C SER A 87 -4.97 -2.95 2.69
N SER A 88 -3.68 -3.31 2.71
CA SER A 88 -3.18 -4.63 3.06
C SER A 88 -1.90 -4.50 3.88
N ASP A 89 -1.67 -5.43 4.78
CA ASP A 89 -0.38 -5.54 5.49
C ASP A 89 0.76 -5.91 4.53
N SER A 90 0.49 -6.55 3.40
CA SER A 90 1.37 -6.66 2.22
C SER A 90 1.96 -5.30 1.79
N GLY A 91 1.20 -4.21 1.94
CA GLY A 91 1.63 -2.84 1.64
C GLY A 91 2.30 -2.12 2.81
N SER A 92 2.54 -2.81 3.94
CA SER A 92 3.19 -2.23 5.10
C SER A 92 4.69 -2.09 4.86
N THR A 93 5.21 -0.89 5.08
CA THR A 93 6.65 -0.64 5.03
C THR A 93 7.36 -1.01 6.33
N THR A 94 6.62 -1.18 7.42
CA THR A 94 7.14 -1.63 8.73
C THR A 94 6.99 -3.14 8.94
N ASN A 95 6.05 -3.78 8.23
CA ASN A 95 5.83 -5.22 8.23
C ASN A 95 6.15 -5.85 6.87
N PHE A 96 7.43 -6.06 6.56
CA PHE A 96 7.78 -6.69 5.29
C PHE A 96 7.53 -8.20 5.33
N LEU A 97 6.66 -8.69 4.44
CA LEU A 97 6.38 -10.11 4.24
C LEU A 97 7.41 -10.69 3.24
N ALA A 98 8.50 -11.24 3.77
CA ALA A 98 9.64 -11.71 2.97
C ALA A 98 9.32 -12.93 2.08
N HIS A 99 8.25 -13.62 2.44
CA HIS A 99 7.67 -14.66 1.65
C HIS A 99 6.28 -14.09 1.32
N GLU A 100 6.10 -13.51 0.13
CA GLU A 100 4.78 -13.19 -0.48
C GLU A 100 4.92 -13.15 -2.02
N ASP A 101 5.46 -14.23 -2.60
CA ASP A 101 5.78 -14.34 -4.02
C ASP A 101 4.53 -14.16 -4.88
N GLY A 102 4.67 -13.40 -5.97
CA GLY A 102 3.57 -13.07 -6.87
C GLY A 102 2.78 -11.82 -6.47
N PHE A 103 2.88 -11.35 -5.22
CA PHE A 103 2.13 -10.19 -4.75
C PHE A 103 2.86 -8.85 -4.95
N ALA A 104 4.10 -8.84 -5.45
CA ALA A 104 4.94 -7.64 -5.53
C ALA A 104 4.23 -6.38 -6.11
N ALA A 105 3.46 -6.49 -7.19
CA ALA A 105 2.68 -5.35 -7.72
C ALA A 105 1.53 -4.92 -6.81
N TYR A 106 0.81 -5.89 -6.25
CA TYR A 106 -0.25 -5.65 -5.29
C TYR A 106 0.31 -4.96 -4.04
N SER A 107 1.34 -5.54 -3.41
CA SER A 107 2.05 -5.02 -2.24
C SER A 107 2.59 -3.61 -2.50
N ALA A 108 3.22 -3.38 -3.66
CA ALA A 108 3.67 -2.05 -4.08
C ALA A 108 2.51 -1.04 -4.23
N SER A 109 1.38 -1.46 -4.81
CA SER A 109 0.21 -0.59 -4.94
C SER A 109 -0.40 -0.22 -3.58
N LYS A 110 -0.46 -1.18 -2.64
CA LYS A 110 -0.95 -0.92 -1.27
C LYS A 110 0.01 -0.05 -0.48
N ALA A 111 1.32 -0.22 -0.66
CA ALA A 111 2.32 0.69 -0.10
C ALA A 111 2.21 2.11 -0.67
N ALA A 112 1.97 2.25 -1.97
CA ALA A 112 1.74 3.54 -2.61
C ALA A 112 0.45 4.21 -2.09
N LEU A 113 -0.65 3.47 -1.93
CA LEU A 113 -1.88 3.95 -1.29
C LEU A 113 -1.60 4.43 0.14
N ASN A 114 -0.86 3.64 0.93
CA ASN A 114 -0.47 3.98 2.30
C ASN A 114 0.36 5.26 2.38
N GLN A 115 1.22 5.54 1.39
CA GLN A 115 1.96 6.80 1.35
C GLN A 115 1.07 7.97 0.92
N MET A 116 0.20 7.77 -0.08
CA MET A 116 -0.69 8.81 -0.58
C MET A 116 -1.70 9.28 0.48
N LEU A 117 -2.26 8.37 1.28
CA LEU A 117 -3.17 8.75 2.36
C LEU A 117 -2.48 9.59 3.45
N ARG A 118 -1.20 9.33 3.74
CA ARG A 118 -0.42 10.11 4.70
C ARG A 118 -0.20 11.54 4.22
N HIS A 119 0.12 11.69 2.94
CA HIS A 119 0.20 13.01 2.31
C HIS A 119 -1.14 13.74 2.32
N MET A 120 -2.24 13.05 1.97
CA MET A 120 -3.59 13.61 2.02
C MET A 120 -3.96 14.09 3.43
N ALA A 121 -3.70 13.28 4.46
CA ALA A 121 -3.94 13.64 5.86
C ALA A 121 -3.20 14.94 6.25
N GLU A 122 -1.90 15.03 5.92
CA GLU A 122 -1.10 16.22 6.20
C GLU A 122 -1.52 17.45 5.38
N GLU A 123 -1.96 17.25 4.14
CA GLU A 123 -2.51 18.32 3.30
C GLU A 123 -3.83 18.88 3.87
N LEU A 124 -4.74 18.00 4.29
CA LEU A 124 -6.02 18.39 4.91
C LEU A 124 -5.80 19.10 6.24
N LYS A 125 -4.86 18.61 7.05
CA LYS A 125 -4.44 19.28 8.30
C LYS A 125 -3.90 20.68 8.04
N ARG A 126 -3.01 20.85 7.06
CA ARG A 126 -2.48 22.18 6.68
C ARG A 126 -3.55 23.09 6.09
N ARG A 127 -4.55 22.55 5.38
CA ARG A 127 -5.68 23.32 4.86
C ARG A 127 -6.51 23.96 5.98
N GLY A 128 -6.56 23.33 7.16
CA GLY A 128 -7.15 23.92 8.35
C GLY A 128 -8.68 23.95 8.36
N GLY A 129 -9.25 24.51 9.43
CA GLY A 129 -10.69 24.56 9.66
C GLY A 129 -11.32 23.16 9.64
N LYS A 130 -12.50 23.04 9.04
CA LYS A 130 -13.23 21.76 8.91
C LYS A 130 -12.48 20.65 8.17
N TRP A 131 -11.46 20.98 7.36
CA TRP A 131 -10.64 19.96 6.67
C TRP A 131 -9.63 19.31 7.61
N ALA A 132 -9.15 20.03 8.62
CA ALA A 132 -8.27 19.46 9.63
C ALA A 132 -8.97 18.41 10.52
N GLU A 133 -10.31 18.45 10.56
CA GLU A 133 -11.14 17.50 11.32
C GLU A 133 -11.39 16.17 10.57
N ILE A 134 -10.94 16.05 9.32
CA ILE A 134 -11.13 14.84 8.52
C ILE A 134 -10.15 13.74 8.97
N CYS A 135 -10.70 12.63 9.43
CA CYS A 135 -9.91 11.44 9.78
C CYS A 135 -9.67 10.59 8.51
N VAL A 136 -8.41 10.44 8.10
CA VAL A 136 -8.01 9.61 6.95
C VAL A 136 -7.31 8.36 7.46
N LEU A 137 -7.81 7.16 7.11
CA LEU A 137 -7.27 5.89 7.63
C LEU A 137 -7.03 4.85 6.53
N ALA A 138 -5.99 4.04 6.69
CA ALA A 138 -5.87 2.75 6.02
C ALA A 138 -6.43 1.60 6.89
N LEU A 139 -7.32 0.82 6.28
CA LEU A 139 -7.99 -0.42 6.69
C LEU A 139 -7.34 -1.71 6.19
N HIS A 140 -6.59 -2.51 6.97
CA HIS A 140 -6.31 -3.90 6.58
C HIS A 140 -7.41 -4.81 7.12
N PRO A 141 -8.16 -5.53 6.26
CA PRO A 141 -9.32 -6.31 6.68
C PRO A 141 -8.97 -7.63 7.39
N GLY A 142 -7.69 -8.00 7.48
CA GLY A 142 -7.30 -9.37 7.83
C GLY A 142 -7.33 -10.28 6.61
N GLU A 143 -7.01 -11.55 6.84
CA GLU A 143 -7.18 -12.59 5.83
C GLU A 143 -8.64 -13.03 5.82
N VAL A 144 -9.38 -12.77 4.75
CA VAL A 144 -10.83 -12.98 4.69
C VAL A 144 -11.19 -14.04 3.65
N HIS A 145 -12.13 -14.92 3.99
CA HIS A 145 -12.74 -15.87 3.05
C HIS A 145 -13.45 -15.13 1.90
N THR A 146 -12.78 -15.02 0.75
CA THR A 146 -13.28 -14.38 -0.46
C THR A 146 -12.75 -15.12 -1.70
N ASP A 147 -13.29 -14.81 -2.88
CA ASP A 147 -12.80 -15.34 -4.17
C ASP A 147 -11.31 -15.06 -4.41
N MET A 148 -10.76 -14.00 -3.81
CA MET A 148 -9.32 -13.66 -3.87
C MET A 148 -8.46 -14.67 -3.09
N ASN A 149 -9.06 -15.37 -2.14
CA ASN A 149 -8.43 -16.34 -1.26
C ASN A 149 -9.03 -17.76 -1.43
N SER A 150 -9.77 -18.00 -2.51
CA SER A 150 -10.49 -19.26 -2.78
C SER A 150 -9.71 -20.25 -3.67
N GLY A 151 -8.49 -19.89 -4.10
CA GLY A 151 -7.59 -20.75 -4.88
C GLY A 151 -6.39 -21.22 -4.07
N GLU A 152 -5.54 -22.07 -4.67
CA GLU A 152 -4.18 -22.34 -4.18
C GLU A 152 -3.37 -21.04 -4.24
N VAL A 153 -3.60 -20.14 -3.27
CA VAL A 153 -2.49 -19.38 -2.68
C VAL A 153 -1.47 -20.48 -2.40
N GLY A 154 -0.28 -20.42 -3.02
CA GLY A 154 0.76 -21.45 -2.90
C GLY A 154 1.13 -21.83 -1.45
N SER A 155 2.35 -22.27 -1.18
CA SER A 155 2.78 -22.66 0.18
C SER A 155 2.93 -21.47 1.17
N TRP A 156 1.95 -20.58 1.21
CA TRP A 156 1.78 -19.44 2.10
C TRP A 156 1.02 -19.92 3.33
N ASP A 157 1.60 -19.75 4.51
CA ASP A 157 0.88 -19.94 5.76
C ASP A 157 -0.06 -18.74 5.96
N VAL A 158 -1.18 -18.73 5.23
CA VAL A 158 -2.31 -17.88 5.58
C VAL A 158 -2.83 -18.41 6.91
N GLY A 159 -2.72 -17.59 7.95
CA GLY A 159 -3.22 -17.95 9.29
C GLY A 159 -4.74 -18.17 9.28
N THR A 160 -5.39 -18.04 10.44
CA THR A 160 -6.85 -18.21 10.52
C THR A 160 -7.56 -17.21 9.60
N LEU A 161 -8.27 -17.75 8.61
CA LEU A 161 -9.14 -16.97 7.73
C LEU A 161 -10.38 -16.52 8.50
N LEU A 162 -10.71 -15.25 8.36
CA LEU A 162 -11.88 -14.61 8.94
C LEU A 162 -13.07 -14.76 8.00
N GLU A 163 -14.25 -14.86 8.58
CA GLU A 163 -15.48 -14.66 7.81
C GLU A 163 -15.66 -13.16 7.49
N PRO A 164 -16.28 -12.81 6.35
CA PRO A 164 -16.50 -11.42 5.97
C PRO A 164 -17.24 -10.60 7.02
N ASP A 165 -18.18 -11.20 7.76
CA ASP A 165 -18.93 -10.52 8.81
C ASP A 165 -18.06 -10.15 10.02
N GLU A 166 -17.13 -11.03 10.41
CA GLU A 166 -16.16 -10.78 11.48
C GLU A 166 -15.21 -9.64 11.10
N SER A 167 -14.64 -9.69 9.89
CA SER A 167 -13.74 -8.64 9.37
C SER A 167 -14.43 -7.27 9.32
N VAL A 168 -15.63 -7.20 8.74
CA VAL A 168 -16.38 -5.94 8.61
C VAL A 168 -16.81 -5.40 9.97
N SER A 169 -17.28 -6.27 10.88
CA SER A 169 -17.69 -5.86 12.23
C SER A 169 -16.51 -5.26 13.00
N GLY A 170 -15.33 -5.88 12.93
CA GLY A 170 -14.12 -5.32 13.51
C GLY A 170 -13.74 -3.97 12.90
N MET A 171 -13.69 -3.88 11.57
CA MET A 171 -13.36 -2.62 10.89
C MET A 171 -14.33 -1.49 11.26
N LEU A 172 -15.64 -1.77 11.35
CA LEU A 172 -16.63 -0.78 11.77
C LEU A 172 -16.39 -0.27 13.20
N ARG A 173 -15.99 -1.16 14.11
CA ARG A 173 -15.58 -0.79 15.47
C ARG A 173 -14.36 0.13 15.43
N VAL A 174 -13.30 -0.25 14.72
CA VAL A 174 -12.10 0.60 14.57
C VAL A 174 -12.46 1.96 13.97
N ILE A 175 -13.24 2.01 12.90
CA ILE A 175 -13.68 3.27 12.28
C ILE A 175 -14.46 4.15 13.27
N SER A 176 -15.25 3.56 14.17
CA SER A 176 -16.01 4.31 15.16
C SER A 176 -15.13 4.91 16.27
N GLU A 177 -14.09 4.19 16.68
CA GLU A 177 -13.18 4.60 17.76
C GLU A 177 -12.20 5.72 17.32
N LYS A 178 -11.90 5.82 16.03
CA LYS A 178 -10.89 6.75 15.50
C LYS A 178 -11.45 8.12 15.14
N ASN A 179 -10.61 9.15 15.30
CA ASN A 179 -10.96 10.55 15.03
C ASN A 179 -9.80 11.30 14.34
N HIS A 180 -9.90 12.62 14.20
CA HIS A 180 -8.89 13.43 13.50
C HIS A 180 -7.48 13.29 14.09
N ASN A 181 -7.34 12.91 15.37
CA ASN A 181 -6.03 12.68 16.00
C ASN A 181 -5.34 11.41 15.47
N ASP A 182 -6.11 10.48 14.92
CA ASP A 182 -5.61 9.25 14.32
C ASP A 182 -5.38 9.40 12.80
N THR A 183 -5.57 10.58 12.22
CA THR A 183 -5.47 10.77 10.77
C THR A 183 -4.08 10.39 10.23
N GLY A 184 -4.03 9.77 9.04
CA GLY A 184 -2.81 9.32 8.38
C GLY A 184 -2.22 8.02 8.94
N THR A 185 -2.99 7.27 9.75
CA THR A 185 -2.52 6.01 10.36
C THR A 185 -3.09 4.76 9.66
N PHE A 186 -2.52 3.60 9.99
CA PHE A 186 -2.85 2.31 9.41
C PHE A 186 -3.20 1.32 10.53
N TRP A 187 -4.35 0.65 10.42
CA TRP A 187 -4.86 -0.32 11.39
C TRP A 187 -5.32 -1.62 10.73
N CYS A 188 -5.31 -2.70 11.49
CA CYS A 188 -5.99 -3.95 11.18
C CYS A 188 -7.46 -3.88 11.62
N TRP A 189 -8.28 -4.79 11.09
CA TRP A 189 -9.70 -4.95 11.41
C TRP A 189 -9.99 -5.05 12.92
N ASP A 190 -9.07 -5.59 13.71
CA ASP A 190 -9.23 -5.75 15.16
C ASP A 190 -8.65 -4.59 16.00
N GLY A 191 -8.07 -3.58 15.35
CA GLY A 191 -7.47 -2.41 16.00
C GLY A 191 -5.98 -2.54 16.28
N ARG A 192 -5.32 -3.63 15.86
CA ARG A 192 -3.85 -3.71 15.88
C ARG A 192 -3.25 -2.76 14.84
N VAL A 193 -2.02 -2.31 15.09
CA VAL A 193 -1.21 -1.63 14.06
C VAL A 193 -0.49 -2.71 13.23
N PRO A 194 -0.38 -2.57 11.90
CA PRO A 194 0.41 -3.46 11.03
C PRO A 194 1.92 -3.41 11.33
N ASN A 195 2.26 -4.17 12.37
CA ASN A 195 3.54 -4.57 12.94
C ASN A 195 4.42 -3.54 13.68
N VAL A 196 4.75 -3.90 14.93
CA VAL A 196 5.92 -3.43 15.69
C VAL A 196 6.61 -4.66 16.33
N LYS A 197 7.10 -5.63 15.55
CA LYS A 197 7.76 -6.86 16.05
C LYS A 197 6.94 -7.70 17.07
N GLU A 198 5.64 -7.46 17.25
CA GLU A 198 4.99 -7.62 18.55
C GLU A 198 4.27 -8.96 18.81
N ASP A 199 4.25 -9.90 17.86
CA ASP A 199 3.84 -11.27 18.21
C ASP A 199 4.91 -11.99 19.07
N LEU A 200 6.13 -11.44 19.17
CA LEU A 200 7.14 -11.85 20.16
C LEU A 200 6.96 -11.20 21.55
N LEU A 201 6.16 -10.13 21.67
CA LEU A 201 5.95 -9.40 22.94
C LEU A 201 4.52 -9.49 23.48
N LYS A 202 3.54 -9.99 22.71
CA LYS A 202 2.20 -10.32 23.21
C LYS A 202 2.18 -11.44 24.27
N VAL A 203 3.31 -12.12 24.51
CA VAL A 203 3.52 -13.01 25.66
C VAL A 203 3.94 -12.25 26.95
N LEU A 204 4.26 -10.95 26.89
CA LEU A 204 4.77 -10.17 28.04
C LEU A 204 3.80 -9.13 28.64
N GLY A 205 2.52 -9.12 28.23
CA GLY A 205 1.39 -8.71 29.08
C GLY A 205 1.23 -7.21 29.41
N GLN A 206 0.17 -6.59 28.87
CA GLN A 206 -0.67 -5.63 29.60
C GLN A 206 -2.00 -5.40 28.85
N LYS A 207 -3.12 -5.57 29.57
CA LYS A 207 -4.49 -5.23 29.14
C LYS A 207 -4.70 -3.73 29.37
N ASN A 208 -5.45 -3.05 28.50
CA ASN A 208 -6.28 -1.92 28.92
C ASN A 208 -7.58 -1.87 28.10
N HIS A 209 -8.70 -1.82 28.84
CA HIS A 209 -10.06 -1.60 28.37
C HIS A 209 -10.30 -0.11 28.10
N ILE A 210 -11.15 0.21 27.12
CA ILE A 210 -11.89 1.49 27.08
C ILE A 210 -13.31 1.20 26.59
N GLY A 211 -14.29 1.73 27.33
CA GLY A 211 -15.72 1.51 27.15
C GLY A 211 -16.33 2.36 26.03
N SER A 212 -17.48 1.87 25.56
CA SER A 212 -18.38 2.54 24.62
C SER A 212 -19.02 3.78 25.23
N ASP A 213 -19.30 4.79 24.42
CA ASP A 213 -20.68 5.24 24.15
C ASP A 213 -20.68 6.39 23.10
N ASP A 214 -21.85 6.55 22.47
CA ASP A 214 -22.31 7.59 21.53
C ASP A 214 -22.13 7.38 20.00
N ILE A 215 -23.26 7.02 19.38
CA ILE A 215 -23.51 6.92 17.94
C ILE A 215 -23.94 8.29 17.42
N ILE A 216 -23.13 8.90 16.54
CA ILE A 216 -23.52 10.10 15.78
C ILE A 216 -23.62 9.74 14.29
N PRO A 217 -24.72 10.11 13.59
CA PRO A 217 -24.91 9.77 12.19
C PRO A 217 -24.12 10.77 11.34
N PHE A 218 -22.98 10.35 10.80
CA PHE A 218 -22.30 11.09 9.73
C PHE A 218 -21.96 10.16 8.57
N PHE A 219 -22.12 10.68 7.35
CA PHE A 219 -21.80 10.01 6.10
C PHE A 219 -20.36 9.46 6.15
N ARG A 220 -20.23 8.13 6.05
CA ARG A 220 -18.96 7.42 5.91
C ARG A 220 -18.80 7.06 4.45
N VAL A 221 -17.66 7.40 3.84
CA VAL A 221 -17.33 6.91 2.50
C VAL A 221 -16.25 5.86 2.63
N PHE A 222 -16.56 4.66 2.12
CA PHE A 222 -15.60 3.60 1.87
C PHE A 222 -15.07 3.78 0.45
N ILE A 223 -13.75 3.83 0.30
CA ILE A 223 -13.07 3.97 -0.98
C ILE A 223 -12.02 2.86 -1.11
#